data_AF-A0A3S9Q578-F1
#
_entry.id   AF-A0A3S9Q578-F1
#
_cell.length_a   1.000
_cell.length_b   1.000
_cell.length_c   1.000
_cell.angle_alpha   90.00
_cell.angle_beta   90.00
_cell.angle_gamma   90.00
#
_symmetry.space_group_name_H-M   'P 1'
#
loop_
_entity.id
_entity.type
_entity.pdbx_description
1 polymer ?
#
loop_
_entity_poly.entity_id
_entity_poly.type
_entity_poly.pdbx_seq_one_letter_code
_entity_poly.pdbx_strand_id
1 'polypeptide(L)'
;MTQNNISYKSRGLSALLILLASGGIFSIAQVIEQLLIGYGLEAMYISFCAGFILFTPLVSLALHPLLLSNIDELNKAKTSSLIVNIGLVAIVQGLFFLIWMTDAIAVYSIYVDSQSFLANAFNINSVNVANFSQEFYWMNLLLAWLFSFLSITAGLLPCLIARVKNLGVVGNFVSAFTFAKKNKLTLARYAFYLAFSVIMSLMYAKYLFILLFPVTLTWIFITISRRYLQSTA
;
A
#
# COMPACT_ATOMS: atom_id res chain seq x y z
N MET A 1 0.30 -27.21 -28.88
CA MET A 1 1.06 -26.25 -28.05
C MET A 1 0.08 -25.38 -27.26
N THR A 2 -0.81 -25.99 -26.47
CA THR A 2 -0.72 -26.27 -25.02
C THR A 2 -0.93 -25.03 -24.13
N GLN A 3 -2.19 -24.82 -23.70
CA GLN A 3 -2.69 -23.88 -22.68
C GLN A 3 -1.77 -23.71 -21.46
N ASN A 4 -1.00 -24.74 -21.09
CA ASN A 4 -0.03 -24.68 -20.00
C ASN A 4 1.05 -23.60 -20.22
N ASN A 5 1.55 -23.39 -21.43
CA ASN A 5 2.59 -22.39 -21.69
C ASN A 5 2.09 -20.95 -21.53
N ILE A 6 0.80 -20.69 -21.77
CA ILE A 6 0.19 -19.37 -21.64
C ILE A 6 0.02 -19.01 -20.15
N SER A 7 -0.37 -19.98 -19.31
CA SER A 7 -0.51 -19.77 -17.86
C SER A 7 0.84 -19.58 -17.15
N TYR A 8 1.89 -20.31 -17.53
CA TYR A 8 3.24 -20.08 -16.98
C TYR A 8 3.81 -18.71 -17.41
N LYS A 9 3.60 -18.31 -18.67
CA LYS A 9 4.04 -17.02 -19.19
C LYS A 9 3.33 -15.85 -18.50
N SER A 10 2.03 -15.93 -18.26
CA SER A 10 1.29 -14.88 -17.54
C SER A 10 1.65 -14.80 -16.06
N ARG A 11 1.95 -15.94 -15.42
CA ARG A 11 2.44 -16.00 -14.04
C ARG A 11 3.81 -15.36 -13.88
N GLY A 12 4.75 -15.70 -14.78
CA GLY A 12 6.08 -15.09 -14.82
C GLY A 12 6.02 -13.58 -15.07
N LEU A 13 5.13 -13.14 -15.97
CA LEU A 13 4.94 -11.72 -16.26
C LEU A 13 4.37 -10.94 -15.06
N SER A 14 3.38 -11.49 -14.36
CA SER A 14 2.88 -10.90 -13.11
C SER A 14 3.95 -10.84 -12.03
N ALA A 15 4.70 -11.92 -11.81
CA ALA A 15 5.78 -11.93 -10.83
C ALA A 15 6.84 -10.87 -11.14
N LEU A 16 7.24 -10.75 -12.41
CA LEU A 16 8.17 -9.72 -12.86
C LEU A 16 7.62 -8.31 -12.64
N LEU A 17 6.35 -8.05 -12.98
CA LEU A 17 5.72 -6.74 -12.80
C LEU A 17 5.63 -6.34 -11.32
N ILE A 18 5.32 -7.27 -10.43
CA ILE A 18 5.27 -7.01 -8.98
C ILE A 18 6.69 -6.72 -8.46
N LEU A 19 7.69 -7.48 -8.90
CA LEU A 19 9.09 -7.23 -8.54
C LEU A 19 9.57 -5.86 -9.05
N LEU A 20 9.24 -5.49 -10.29
CA LEU A 20 9.56 -4.17 -10.84
C LEU A 20 8.86 -3.05 -10.05
N ALA A 21 7.58 -3.22 -9.71
CA ALA A 21 6.86 -2.24 -8.91
C ALA A 21 7.45 -2.11 -7.48
N SER A 22 7.83 -3.24 -6.86
CA SER A 22 8.48 -3.26 -5.56
C SER A 22 9.88 -2.61 -5.62
N GLY A 23 10.63 -2.87 -6.69
CA GLY A 23 11.92 -2.21 -6.96
C GLY A 23 11.78 -0.70 -7.20
N GLY A 24 10.69 -0.26 -7.84
CA GLY A 24 10.35 1.15 -8.00
C GLY A 24 10.10 1.84 -6.66
N ILE A 25 9.26 1.24 -5.80
CA ILE A 25 9.02 1.75 -4.43
C ILE A 25 10.32 1.79 -3.64
N PHE A 26 11.11 0.73 -3.70
CA PHE A 26 12.42 0.67 -3.02
C PHE A 26 13.35 1.79 -3.48
N SER A 27 13.47 2.02 -4.79
CA SER A 27 14.33 3.06 -5.35
C SER A 27 13.90 4.44 -4.90
N ILE A 28 12.59 4.74 -4.92
CA ILE A 28 12.04 6.00 -4.42
C ILE A 28 12.33 6.14 -2.92
N ALA A 29 12.14 5.08 -2.13
CA ALA A 29 12.41 5.09 -0.70
C ALA A 29 13.88 5.37 -0.40
N GLN A 30 14.82 4.81 -1.16
CA GLN A 30 16.26 5.06 -0.98
C GLN A 30 16.66 6.50 -1.35
N VAL A 31 16.11 7.05 -2.43
CA VAL A 31 16.34 8.46 -2.80
C VAL A 31 15.83 9.39 -1.70
N ILE A 32 14.64 9.13 -1.17
CA ILE A 32 14.06 9.92 -0.07
C ILE A 32 14.90 9.80 1.20
N GLU A 33 15.36 8.60 1.55
CA GLU A 33 16.25 8.38 2.70
C GLU A 33 17.53 9.23 2.60
N GLN A 34 18.18 9.22 1.43
CA GLN A 34 19.39 10.01 1.19
C GLN A 34 19.14 11.51 1.25
N LEU A 35 18.01 11.99 0.71
CA LEU A 35 17.62 13.39 0.82
C LEU A 35 17.38 13.79 2.29
N LEU A 36 16.66 12.96 3.05
CA LEU A 36 16.37 13.22 4.46
C LEU A 36 17.65 13.28 5.30
N ILE A 37 18.60 12.37 5.08
CA ILE A 37 19.93 12.42 5.71
C ILE A 37 20.63 13.74 5.37
N GLY A 38 20.61 14.16 4.10
CA GLY A 38 21.18 15.43 3.66
C GLY A 38 20.59 16.67 4.33
N TYR A 39 19.32 16.60 4.75
CA TYR A 39 18.63 17.68 5.46
C TYR A 39 18.58 17.50 6.99
N GLY A 40 19.19 16.43 7.55
CA GLY A 40 19.13 16.12 8.98
C GLY A 40 17.76 15.65 9.47
N LEU A 41 16.88 15.21 8.57
CA LEU A 41 15.48 14.81 8.83
C LEU A 41 15.30 13.29 8.93
N GLU A 42 16.33 12.55 9.36
CA GLU A 42 16.36 11.08 9.32
C GLU A 42 15.16 10.42 10.02
N ALA A 43 14.72 10.99 11.15
CA ALA A 43 13.58 10.48 11.91
C ALA A 43 12.25 10.58 11.15
N MET A 44 12.13 11.42 10.11
CA MET A 44 10.95 11.51 9.25
C MET A 44 10.84 10.32 8.29
N TYR A 45 11.91 9.56 8.07
CA TYR A 45 11.93 8.44 7.12
C TYR A 45 10.85 7.39 7.40
N ILE A 46 10.54 7.14 8.68
CA ILE A 46 9.47 6.21 9.06
C ILE A 46 8.09 6.65 8.55
N SER A 47 7.81 7.96 8.53
CA SER A 47 6.54 8.49 8.04
C SER A 47 6.38 8.27 6.54
N PHE A 48 7.47 8.41 5.77
CA PHE A 48 7.48 8.04 4.35
C PHE A 48 7.25 6.53 4.16
N CYS A 49 7.91 5.70 4.97
CA CYS A 49 7.70 4.24 4.96
C CYS A 49 6.24 3.86 5.24
N ALA A 50 5.61 4.50 6.22
CA ALA A 50 4.19 4.32 6.52
C ALA A 50 3.30 4.75 5.34
N GLY A 51 3.63 5.87 4.69
CA GLY A 51 2.92 6.35 3.51
C GLY A 51 2.99 5.38 2.33
N PHE A 52 4.12 4.70 2.10
CA PHE A 52 4.26 3.76 0.98
C PHE A 52 3.26 2.60 1.01
N ILE A 53 2.73 2.25 2.19
CA ILE A 53 1.70 1.22 2.35
C ILE A 53 0.43 1.55 1.55
N LEU A 54 0.12 2.84 1.35
CA LEU A 54 -1.04 3.28 0.57
C LEU A 54 -0.92 2.94 -0.92
N PHE A 55 0.28 2.68 -1.43
CA PHE A 55 0.50 2.22 -2.81
C PHE A 55 0.34 0.70 -2.98
N THR A 56 0.19 -0.06 -1.91
CA THR A 56 -0.07 -1.52 -1.98
C THR A 56 -1.17 -1.92 -2.96
N PRO A 57 -2.32 -1.23 -3.05
CA PRO A 57 -3.39 -1.59 -3.96
C PRO A 57 -2.94 -1.46 -5.41
N LEU A 58 -2.16 -0.42 -5.73
CA LEU A 58 -1.58 -0.19 -7.05
C LEU A 58 -0.62 -1.31 -7.42
N VAL A 59 0.24 -1.74 -6.51
CA VAL A 59 1.15 -2.89 -6.73
C VAL A 59 0.35 -4.19 -6.89
N SER A 60 -0.73 -4.37 -6.15
CA SER A 60 -1.59 -5.55 -6.27
C SER A 60 -2.29 -5.65 -7.63
N LEU A 61 -2.30 -4.58 -8.44
CA LEU A 61 -2.77 -4.62 -9.82
C LEU A 61 -1.81 -5.38 -10.72
N ALA A 62 -0.52 -5.43 -10.42
CA ALA A 62 0.44 -6.26 -11.15
C ALA A 62 0.16 -7.77 -11.00
N LEU A 63 -0.63 -8.18 -10.00
CA LEU A 63 -1.15 -9.56 -9.86
C LEU A 63 -2.28 -9.88 -10.86
N HIS A 64 -2.73 -8.92 -11.66
CA HIS A 64 -3.86 -9.07 -12.59
C HIS A 64 -3.64 -10.14 -13.69
N PRO A 65 -2.50 -10.18 -14.42
CA PRO A 65 -2.20 -11.27 -15.37
C PRO A 65 -2.16 -12.69 -14.75
N LEU A 66 -1.86 -12.82 -13.46
CA LEU A 66 -1.72 -14.10 -12.75
C LEU A 66 -3.05 -14.88 -12.65
N LEU A 67 -4.20 -14.17 -12.65
CA LEU A 67 -5.55 -14.75 -12.54
C LEU A 67 -6.32 -14.75 -13.88
N LEU A 68 -5.82 -14.07 -14.91
CA LEU A 68 -6.50 -13.99 -16.21
C LEU A 68 -6.33 -15.24 -17.08
N SER A 69 -5.38 -16.13 -16.79
CA SER A 69 -5.09 -17.28 -17.67
C SER A 69 -6.20 -18.33 -17.75
N ASN A 70 -7.31 -18.15 -17.01
CA ASN A 70 -8.43 -19.10 -16.96
C ASN A 70 -9.77 -18.51 -17.43
N ILE A 71 -9.82 -17.26 -17.89
CA ILE A 71 -11.07 -16.61 -18.31
C ILE A 71 -10.86 -15.91 -19.65
N ASP A 72 -10.43 -16.69 -20.65
CA ASP A 72 -10.49 -16.26 -22.03
C ASP A 72 -11.89 -16.56 -22.59
N GLU A 73 -12.51 -15.51 -23.15
CA GLU A 73 -13.55 -15.46 -24.19
C GLU A 73 -14.74 -14.51 -23.93
N LEU A 74 -14.87 -13.88 -22.76
CA LEU A 74 -15.95 -12.91 -22.52
C LEU A 74 -15.44 -11.56 -21.98
N ASN A 75 -15.63 -10.48 -22.76
CA ASN A 75 -15.79 -9.08 -22.34
C ASN A 75 -14.62 -8.08 -22.52
N LYS A 76 -14.52 -7.52 -23.73
CA LYS A 76 -13.95 -6.16 -23.97
C LYS A 76 -14.68 -5.05 -23.17
N ALA A 77 -15.90 -5.31 -22.67
CA ALA A 77 -16.67 -4.40 -21.84
C ALA A 77 -16.30 -4.43 -20.33
N LYS A 78 -15.71 -5.53 -19.83
CA LYS A 78 -15.27 -5.63 -18.41
C LYS A 78 -14.01 -4.82 -18.12
N THR A 79 -13.13 -4.64 -19.10
CA THR A 79 -11.85 -3.94 -18.93
C THR A 79 -12.02 -2.44 -18.72
N SER A 80 -12.96 -1.78 -19.40
CA SER A 80 -13.21 -0.34 -19.22
C SER A 80 -13.65 0.00 -17.78
N SER A 81 -14.64 -0.74 -17.25
CA SER A 81 -15.10 -0.54 -15.88
C SER A 81 -14.03 -0.88 -14.83
N LEU A 82 -13.17 -1.86 -15.12
CA LEU A 82 -12.04 -2.22 -14.25
C LEU A 82 -10.94 -1.14 -14.24
N ILE A 83 -10.63 -0.53 -15.40
CA ILE A 83 -9.70 0.61 -15.49
C ILE A 83 -10.23 1.82 -14.71
N VAL A 84 -11.53 2.10 -14.77
CA VAL A 84 -12.16 3.18 -13.99
C VAL A 84 -12.05 2.92 -12.48
N ASN A 85 -12.30 1.69 -12.03
CA ASN A 85 -12.11 1.31 -10.61
C ASN A 85 -10.66 1.47 -10.16
N ILE A 86 -9.71 1.07 -11.01
CA ILE A 86 -8.27 1.22 -10.77
C ILE A 86 -7.89 2.70 -10.67
N GLY A 87 -8.35 3.52 -11.62
CA GLY A 87 -8.08 4.95 -11.63
C GLY A 87 -8.61 5.63 -10.38
N LEU A 88 -9.83 5.30 -9.96
CA LEU A 88 -10.41 5.84 -8.73
C LEU A 88 -9.60 5.42 -7.49
N VAL A 89 -9.21 4.14 -7.39
CA VAL A 89 -8.37 3.67 -6.27
C VAL A 89 -7.02 4.39 -6.27
N ALA A 90 -6.39 4.59 -7.42
CA ALA A 90 -5.13 5.33 -7.53
C ALA A 90 -5.28 6.79 -7.08
N ILE A 91 -6.35 7.48 -7.49
CA ILE A 91 -6.64 8.86 -7.08
C ILE A 91 -6.88 8.93 -5.57
N VAL A 92 -7.72 8.05 -5.02
CA VAL A 92 -8.05 8.04 -3.59
C VAL A 92 -6.81 7.78 -2.74
N GLN A 93 -6.01 6.76 -3.09
CA GLN A 93 -4.78 6.45 -2.36
C GLN A 93 -3.71 7.53 -2.51
N GLY A 94 -3.60 8.15 -3.70
CA GLY A 94 -2.69 9.27 -3.94
C GLY A 94 -3.06 10.50 -3.12
N LEU A 95 -4.35 10.84 -3.01
CA LEU A 95 -4.83 11.93 -2.16
C LEU A 95 -4.53 11.67 -0.68
N PHE A 96 -4.81 10.46 -0.19
CA PHE A 96 -4.46 10.08 1.19
C PHE A 96 -2.96 10.17 1.45
N PHE A 97 -2.13 9.76 0.48
CA PHE A 97 -0.68 9.86 0.60
C PHE A 97 -0.21 11.32 0.67
N LEU A 98 -0.74 12.21 -0.19
CA LEU A 98 -0.37 13.63 -0.17
C LEU A 98 -0.79 14.32 1.14
N ILE A 99 -2.01 14.06 1.61
CA ILE A 99 -2.50 14.58 2.88
C ILE A 99 -1.60 14.10 4.01
N TRP A 100 -1.30 12.79 4.03
CA TRP A 100 -0.42 12.21 5.03
C TRP A 100 0.98 12.81 5.03
N MET A 101 1.60 12.96 3.86
CA MET A 101 2.93 13.53 3.79
C MET A 101 2.98 14.96 4.31
N THR A 102 1.95 15.75 4.02
CA THR A 102 1.83 17.13 4.50
C THR A 102 1.68 17.17 6.02
N ASP A 103 0.83 16.30 6.58
CA ASP A 103 0.60 16.21 8.02
C ASP A 103 1.84 15.72 8.78
N ALA A 104 2.51 14.67 8.27
CA ALA A 104 3.72 14.13 8.86
C ALA A 104 4.85 15.16 8.93
N ILE A 105 4.99 15.98 7.87
CA ILE A 105 5.97 17.08 7.84
C ILE A 105 5.63 18.14 8.89
N ALA A 106 4.36 18.54 9.00
CA ALA A 106 3.92 19.53 9.98
C ALA A 106 4.17 19.03 11.42
N VAL A 107 3.74 17.81 11.75
CA VAL A 107 3.92 17.19 13.07
C VAL A 107 5.42 17.07 13.40
N TYR A 108 6.24 16.64 12.45
CA TYR A 108 7.68 16.56 12.65
C TYR A 108 8.30 17.93 12.98
N SER A 109 7.95 18.96 12.21
CA SER A 109 8.51 20.31 12.38
C SER A 109 8.10 21.00 13.69
N ILE A 110 6.96 20.60 14.27
CA ILE A 110 6.45 21.16 15.54
C ILE A 110 7.01 20.41 16.75
N TYR A 111 7.09 19.07 16.68
CA TYR A 111 7.29 18.20 17.85
C TYR A 111 8.63 17.48 17.90
N VAL A 112 9.32 17.29 16.77
CA VAL A 112 10.56 16.50 16.71
C VAL A 112 11.78 17.38 16.49
N ASP A 113 11.71 18.34 15.56
CA ASP A 113 12.83 19.23 15.27
C ASP A 113 12.35 20.64 14.89
N SER A 114 12.32 21.52 15.89
CA SER A 114 11.96 22.93 15.75
C SER A 114 13.09 23.81 15.18
N GLN A 115 14.28 23.25 14.92
CA GLN A 115 15.37 23.93 14.21
C GLN A 115 15.56 23.46 12.77
N SER A 116 14.75 22.49 12.32
CA SER A 116 14.74 22.03 10.93
C SER A 116 14.50 23.18 9.93
N PHE A 117 15.00 23.03 8.69
CA PHE A 117 14.79 24.00 7.60
C PHE A 117 13.32 24.41 7.44
N LEU A 118 12.39 23.46 7.67
CA LEU A 118 10.95 23.70 7.61
C LEU A 118 10.44 24.52 8.80
N ALA A 119 10.90 24.24 10.03
CA ALA A 119 10.54 25.05 11.19
C ALA A 119 11.05 26.49 11.06
N ASN A 120 12.26 26.68 10.49
CA ASN A 120 12.79 28.00 10.15
C ASN A 120 12.03 28.67 9.00
N ALA A 121 11.62 27.94 7.97
CA ALA A 121 10.82 28.45 6.85
C ALA A 121 9.39 28.84 7.28
N PHE A 122 8.83 28.16 8.28
CA PHE A 122 7.52 28.46 8.87
C PHE A 122 7.58 29.33 10.13
N ASN A 123 8.77 29.81 10.53
CA ASN A 123 9.00 30.65 11.71
C ASN A 123 8.39 30.09 13.01
N ILE A 124 8.51 28.77 13.22
CA ILE A 124 7.95 28.07 14.38
C ILE A 124 8.95 28.17 15.54
N ASN A 125 8.78 29.16 16.42
CA ASN A 125 9.57 29.33 17.65
C ASN A 125 9.06 28.46 18.82
N SER A 126 8.95 27.13 18.63
CA SER A 126 8.64 26.23 19.75
C SER A 126 9.92 25.86 20.50
N VAL A 127 10.09 26.45 21.70
CA VAL A 127 11.13 26.07 22.67
C VAL A 127 10.71 24.78 23.37
N ASN A 128 10.67 23.66 22.63
CA ASN A 128 10.45 22.35 23.22
C ASN A 128 11.82 21.69 23.47
N VAL A 129 12.17 21.53 24.75
CA VAL A 129 13.40 20.88 25.24
C VAL A 129 13.28 19.35 25.22
N ALA A 130 12.14 18.81 24.78
CA ALA A 130 11.84 17.38 24.77
C ALA A 130 11.95 16.81 23.34
N ASN A 131 12.87 15.86 23.14
CA ASN A 131 12.98 15.07 21.92
C ASN A 131 11.86 14.01 21.87
N PHE A 132 10.71 14.31 21.28
CA PHE A 132 9.59 13.36 21.11
C PHE A 132 9.80 12.33 19.97
N SER A 133 11.06 12.03 19.64
CA SER A 133 11.41 11.14 18.52
C SER A 133 10.89 9.71 18.74
N GLN A 134 10.82 9.26 20.00
CA GLN A 134 10.32 7.92 20.33
C GLN A 134 8.80 7.84 20.18
N GLU A 135 8.06 8.83 20.67
CA GLU A 135 6.61 8.92 20.54
C GLU A 135 6.20 9.04 19.07
N PHE A 136 6.95 9.85 18.31
CA PHE A 136 6.78 9.97 16.86
C PHE A 136 6.98 8.61 16.16
N TYR A 137 7.99 7.84 16.54
CA TYR A 137 8.24 6.50 15.98
C TYR A 137 7.05 5.55 16.23
N TRP A 138 6.57 5.45 17.47
CA TRP A 138 5.45 4.56 17.82
C TRP A 138 4.13 4.99 17.18
N MET A 139 3.89 6.30 17.09
CA MET A 139 2.70 6.83 16.42
C MET A 139 2.70 6.47 14.94
N ASN A 140 3.84 6.61 14.25
CA ASN A 140 3.99 6.23 12.85
C ASN A 140 3.82 4.72 12.63
N LEU A 141 4.30 3.87 13.55
CA LEU A 141 4.05 2.42 13.49
C LEU A 141 2.55 2.07 13.60
N LEU A 142 1.85 2.69 14.55
CA LEU A 142 0.40 2.51 14.70
C LEU A 142 -0.33 3.01 13.45
N LEU A 143 0.06 4.16 12.92
CA LEU A 143 -0.57 4.73 11.74
C LEU A 143 -0.33 3.90 10.49
N ALA A 144 0.86 3.34 10.33
CA ALA A 144 1.17 2.42 9.25
C ALA A 144 0.28 1.19 9.25
N TRP A 145 -0.03 0.65 10.43
CA TRP A 145 -0.99 -0.44 10.56
C TRP A 145 -2.40 0.00 10.14
N LEU A 146 -2.85 1.19 10.54
CA LEU A 146 -4.14 1.76 10.11
C LEU A 146 -4.19 2.02 8.60
N PHE A 147 -3.14 2.56 8.00
CA PHE A 147 -3.02 2.74 6.56
C PHE A 147 -3.01 1.42 5.82
N SER A 148 -2.38 0.39 6.38
CA SER A 148 -2.43 -0.95 5.82
C SER A 148 -3.85 -1.50 5.82
N PHE A 149 -4.58 -1.30 6.91
CA PHE A 149 -5.98 -1.71 7.01
C PHE A 149 -6.87 -0.95 6.01
N LEU A 150 -6.67 0.36 5.89
CA LEU A 150 -7.37 1.20 4.92
C LEU A 150 -7.04 0.80 3.48
N SER A 151 -5.77 0.56 3.18
CA SER A 151 -5.25 0.15 1.88
C SER A 151 -5.85 -1.21 1.45
N ILE A 152 -5.94 -2.17 2.37
CA ILE A 152 -6.62 -3.44 2.12
C ILE A 152 -8.12 -3.20 1.85
N THR A 153 -8.80 -2.46 2.71
CA THR A 153 -10.26 -2.32 2.70
C THR A 153 -10.78 -1.44 1.56
N ALA A 154 -10.14 -0.30 1.29
CA ALA A 154 -10.57 0.69 0.31
C ALA A 154 -9.77 0.62 -1.00
N GLY A 155 -8.67 -0.14 -1.04
CA GLY A 155 -7.88 -0.35 -2.25
C GLY A 155 -7.97 -1.78 -2.78
N LEU A 156 -7.45 -2.74 -2.03
CA LEU A 156 -7.30 -4.11 -2.50
C LEU A 156 -8.65 -4.83 -2.67
N LEU A 157 -9.57 -4.70 -1.70
CA LEU A 157 -10.87 -5.36 -1.74
C LEU A 157 -11.77 -4.87 -2.90
N PRO A 158 -11.99 -3.56 -3.14
CA PRO A 158 -12.80 -3.10 -4.27
C PRO A 158 -12.24 -3.58 -5.61
N CYS A 159 -10.91 -3.59 -5.75
CA CYS A 159 -10.24 -4.14 -6.93
C CYS A 159 -10.46 -5.65 -7.08
N LEU A 160 -10.46 -6.41 -5.99
CA LEU A 160 -10.76 -7.84 -5.99
C LEU A 160 -12.23 -8.11 -6.34
N ILE A 161 -13.17 -7.37 -5.75
CA ILE A 161 -14.61 -7.54 -5.96
C ILE A 161 -14.98 -7.19 -7.40
N ALA A 162 -14.46 -6.08 -7.93
CA ALA A 162 -14.64 -5.69 -9.33
C ALA A 162 -14.25 -6.81 -10.31
N ARG A 163 -13.28 -7.66 -9.93
CA ARG A 163 -12.85 -8.83 -10.72
C ARG A 163 -13.82 -10.01 -10.61
N VAL A 164 -14.35 -10.29 -9.41
CA VAL A 164 -15.26 -11.42 -9.16
C VAL A 164 -16.66 -11.10 -9.69
N LYS A 165 -17.25 -9.99 -9.25
CA LYS A 165 -18.58 -9.52 -9.61
C LYS A 165 -18.51 -8.01 -9.81
N ASN A 166 -18.58 -7.55 -11.06
CA ASN A 166 -18.55 -6.13 -11.33
C ASN A 166 -19.92 -5.50 -11.01
N LEU A 167 -20.03 -4.89 -9.83
CA LEU A 167 -21.26 -4.26 -9.33
C LEU A 167 -21.30 -2.74 -9.62
N GLY A 168 -20.42 -2.26 -10.51
CA GLY A 168 -20.13 -0.84 -10.66
C GLY A 168 -19.27 -0.31 -9.51
N VAL A 169 -18.73 0.90 -9.68
CA VAL A 169 -17.71 1.48 -8.80
C VAL A 169 -18.19 1.53 -7.35
N VAL A 170 -19.31 2.20 -7.10
CA VAL A 170 -19.87 2.34 -5.75
C VAL A 170 -20.26 0.98 -5.15
N GLY A 171 -20.84 0.09 -5.96
CA GLY A 171 -21.22 -1.26 -5.51
C GLY A 171 -20.03 -2.10 -5.06
N ASN A 172 -18.89 -1.99 -5.74
CA ASN A 172 -17.65 -2.68 -5.37
C ASN A 172 -17.10 -2.16 -4.03
N PHE A 173 -17.13 -0.85 -3.80
CA PHE A 173 -16.74 -0.25 -2.52
C PHE A 173 -17.69 -0.64 -1.39
N VAL A 174 -19.00 -0.55 -1.58
CA VAL A 174 -20.00 -0.92 -0.55
C VAL A 174 -19.84 -2.39 -0.17
N SER A 175 -19.63 -3.26 -1.15
CA SER A 175 -19.39 -4.70 -0.91
C SER A 175 -18.07 -4.95 -0.19
N ALA A 176 -17.01 -4.19 -0.52
CA ALA A 176 -15.73 -4.26 0.18
C ALA A 176 -15.86 -3.88 1.65
N PHE A 177 -16.54 -2.77 1.95
CA PHE A 177 -16.79 -2.34 3.33
C PHE A 177 -17.67 -3.32 4.09
N THR A 178 -18.67 -3.92 3.44
CA THR A 178 -19.54 -4.92 4.07
C THR A 178 -18.75 -6.18 4.44
N PHE A 179 -17.94 -6.68 3.52
CA PHE A 179 -17.05 -7.81 3.78
C PHE A 179 -16.03 -7.49 4.88
N ALA A 180 -15.45 -6.29 4.85
CA ALA A 180 -14.50 -5.84 5.84
C ALA A 180 -15.13 -5.71 7.23
N LYS A 181 -16.39 -5.24 7.31
CA LYS A 181 -17.15 -5.15 8.56
C LYS A 181 -17.39 -6.53 9.19
N LYS A 182 -17.61 -7.57 8.37
CA LYS A 182 -17.79 -8.95 8.85
C LYS A 182 -16.47 -9.61 9.27
N ASN A 183 -15.36 -9.27 8.62
CA ASN A 183 -14.06 -9.94 8.80
C ASN A 183 -12.98 -9.05 9.46
N LYS A 184 -13.38 -8.01 10.23
CA LYS A 184 -12.47 -6.97 10.77
C LYS A 184 -11.21 -7.52 11.41
N LEU A 185 -11.33 -8.51 12.30
CA LEU A 185 -10.20 -9.06 13.05
C LEU A 185 -9.21 -9.82 12.15
N THR A 186 -9.71 -10.48 11.12
CA THR A 186 -8.85 -11.18 10.16
C THR A 186 -8.12 -10.17 9.27
N LEU A 187 -8.83 -9.16 8.76
CA LEU A 187 -8.23 -8.09 7.97
C LEU A 187 -7.22 -7.27 8.77
N ALA A 188 -7.47 -7.01 10.05
CA ALA A 188 -6.54 -6.34 10.94
C ALA A 188 -5.21 -7.11 11.10
N ARG A 189 -5.26 -8.45 11.15
CA ARG A 189 -4.06 -9.28 11.15
C ARG A 189 -3.31 -9.22 9.82
N TYR A 190 -4.01 -9.27 8.68
CA TYR A 190 -3.36 -9.11 7.38
C TYR A 190 -2.74 -7.73 7.21
N ALA A 191 -3.42 -6.68 7.68
CA ALA A 191 -2.89 -5.32 7.72
C ALA A 191 -1.62 -5.25 8.58
N PHE A 192 -1.58 -5.94 9.72
CA PHE A 192 -0.39 -5.97 10.55
C PHE A 192 0.80 -6.62 9.83
N TYR A 193 0.62 -7.79 9.21
CA TYR A 193 1.68 -8.43 8.44
C TYR A 193 2.17 -7.60 7.26
N LEU A 194 1.25 -6.92 6.57
CA LEU A 194 1.60 -6.05 5.45
C LEU A 194 2.36 -4.81 5.94
N ALA A 195 1.90 -4.14 6.99
CA ALA A 195 2.60 -3.00 7.59
C ALA A 195 4.01 -3.37 8.08
N PHE A 196 4.12 -4.51 8.77
CA PHE A 196 5.40 -5.04 9.24
C PHE A 196 6.35 -5.34 8.08
N SER A 197 5.85 -6.00 7.04
CA SER A 197 6.62 -6.34 5.83
C SER A 197 7.17 -5.10 5.13
N VAL A 198 6.42 -4.00 5.10
CA VAL A 198 6.86 -2.73 4.50
C VAL A 198 7.83 -1.99 5.42
N ILE A 199 7.42 -1.67 6.65
CA ILE A 199 8.22 -0.80 7.54
C ILE A 199 9.49 -1.47 7.98
N MET A 200 9.42 -2.68 8.52
CA MET A 200 10.62 -3.31 9.09
C MET A 200 11.64 -3.62 8.00
N SER A 201 11.17 -4.00 6.81
CA SER A 201 12.08 -4.22 5.69
C SER A 201 12.68 -2.92 5.16
N LEU A 202 11.91 -1.85 4.99
CA LEU A 202 12.46 -0.58 4.50
C LEU A 202 13.41 0.07 5.51
N MET A 203 13.09 0.01 6.81
CA MET A 203 13.92 0.64 7.84
C MET A 203 15.18 -0.18 8.16
N TYR A 204 15.07 -1.50 8.34
CA TYR A 204 16.14 -2.31 8.92
C TYR A 204 16.77 -3.29 7.93
N ALA A 205 16.03 -3.74 6.91
CA ALA A 205 16.46 -4.79 6.00
C ALA A 205 16.21 -4.39 4.54
N LYS A 206 16.77 -3.24 4.13
CA LYS A 206 16.51 -2.52 2.87
C LYS A 206 16.24 -3.43 1.66
N TYR A 207 17.18 -4.29 1.31
CA TYR A 207 17.06 -5.19 0.16
C TYR A 207 16.03 -6.32 0.34
N LEU A 208 15.75 -6.71 1.59
CA LEU A 208 14.73 -7.72 1.92
C LEU A 208 13.34 -7.25 1.51
N PHE A 209 13.09 -5.94 1.47
CA PHE A 209 11.81 -5.38 1.03
C PHE A 209 11.42 -5.87 -0.37
N ILE A 210 12.38 -5.94 -1.30
CA ILE A 210 12.16 -6.34 -2.69
C ILE A 210 11.58 -7.75 -2.79
N LEU A 211 11.86 -8.62 -1.82
CA LEU A 211 11.36 -9.99 -1.78
C LEU A 211 10.19 -10.18 -0.81
N LEU A 212 10.29 -9.62 0.40
CA LEU A 212 9.29 -9.85 1.45
C LEU A 212 7.96 -9.18 1.13
N PHE A 213 7.99 -7.95 0.62
CA PHE A 213 6.79 -7.21 0.24
C PHE A 213 5.96 -7.93 -0.84
N PRO A 214 6.51 -8.33 -2.00
CA PRO A 214 5.71 -9.02 -3.01
C PRO A 214 5.21 -10.40 -2.56
N VAL A 215 5.99 -11.14 -1.78
CA VAL A 215 5.58 -12.46 -1.26
C VAL A 215 4.40 -12.29 -0.28
N THR A 216 4.53 -11.39 0.68
CA THR A 216 3.47 -11.11 1.67
C THR A 216 2.21 -10.57 1.01
N LEU A 217 2.35 -9.64 0.05
CA LEU A 217 1.23 -9.10 -0.72
C LEU A 217 0.50 -10.19 -1.52
N THR A 218 1.24 -11.05 -2.22
CA THR A 218 0.67 -12.16 -2.99
C THR A 218 -0.08 -13.14 -2.08
N TRP A 219 0.51 -13.49 -0.95
CA TRP A 219 -0.12 -14.38 0.04
C TRP A 219 -1.41 -13.79 0.61
N ILE A 220 -1.40 -12.52 1.02
CA ILE A 220 -2.59 -11.81 1.52
C ILE A 220 -3.67 -11.77 0.43
N PHE A 221 -3.29 -11.41 -0.79
CA PHE A 221 -4.22 -11.30 -1.91
C PHE A 221 -4.91 -12.64 -2.22
N ILE A 222 -4.16 -13.74 -2.32
CA ILE A 222 -4.72 -15.07 -2.56
C ILE A 222 -5.64 -15.51 -1.41
N THR A 223 -5.24 -15.24 -0.17
CA THR A 223 -6.00 -15.66 1.02
C THR A 223 -7.32 -14.89 1.14
N ILE A 224 -7.31 -13.57 0.91
CA ILE A 224 -8.52 -12.75 0.89
C ILE A 224 -9.43 -13.18 -0.27
N SER A 225 -8.87 -13.44 -1.46
CA SER A 225 -9.62 -13.92 -2.62
C SER A 225 -10.36 -15.22 -2.34
N ARG A 226 -9.69 -16.24 -1.77
CA ARG A 226 -10.32 -17.50 -1.39
C ARG A 226 -11.45 -17.32 -0.37
N ARG A 227 -11.22 -16.52 0.67
CA ARG A 227 -12.23 -16.24 1.72
C ARG A 227 -13.44 -15.49 1.17
N TYR A 228 -13.22 -14.54 0.27
CA TYR A 228 -14.30 -13.81 -0.37
C TYR A 228 -15.18 -14.77 -1.19
N LEU A 229 -14.58 -15.61 -2.03
CA LEU A 229 -15.30 -16.61 -2.81
C LEU A 229 -16.10 -17.59 -1.93
N GLN A 230 -15.52 -18.09 -0.84
CA GLN A 230 -16.21 -18.96 0.12
C GLN A 230 -17.37 -18.29 0.85
N SER A 231 -17.31 -16.98 1.08
CA SER A 231 -18.40 -16.24 1.75
C SER A 231 -19.53 -15.85 0.79
N THR A 232 -19.33 -15.98 -0.51
CA THR A 232 -20.30 -15.58 -1.55
C THR A 232 -20.92 -16.78 -2.27
N ALA A 233 -20.38 -17.98 -2.05
CA ALA A 233 -20.99 -19.27 -2.37
C ALA A 233 -21.92 -19.71 -1.25
#